data_AF-A0A7S2N8P3-F1
#
_entry.id   AF-A0A7S2N8P3-F1
#
_cell.length_a   1.000
_cell.length_b   1.000
_cell.length_c   1.000
_cell.angle_alpha   90.00
_cell.angle_beta   90.00
_cell.angle_gamma   90.00
#
_symmetry.space_group_name_H-M   'P 1'
#
loop_
_entity.id
_entity.type
_entity.pdbx_description
1 polymer ?
#
loop_
_entity_poly.entity_id
_entity_poly.type
_entity_poly.pdbx_seq_one_letter_code
_entity_poly.pdbx_strand_id
1 'polypeptide(L)'
;AAASAGKRLIAQRFNNHKVLRRLNTEILGHQRSVREFLQANRQLIPEVSGESKQKVAQLLQAFVEEAAAELAASPVFRGHLAPADTAREVLATLKALPLFVPFVQTQALAIPICVKARVLKMAALHDLPLAMRILDERLFALARAAMAARGCGPRDQASVEEFVATVQRELSSNVAEDSSPAGI
;
A
#
# COMPACT_ATOMS: atom_id res chain seq x y z
N ALA A 1 -35.18 -7.18 28.27
CA ALA A 1 -35.20 -6.22 27.13
C ALA A 1 -33.79 -5.93 26.58
N ALA A 2 -32.80 -5.52 27.40
CA ALA A 2 -31.44 -5.20 26.94
C ALA A 2 -30.73 -6.36 26.19
N ALA A 3 -30.86 -7.60 26.67
CA ALA A 3 -30.27 -8.78 26.02
C ALA A 3 -30.85 -9.08 24.62
N SER A 4 -32.12 -8.74 24.34
CA SER A 4 -32.72 -8.93 23.01
C SER A 4 -32.36 -7.80 22.05
N ALA A 5 -32.10 -6.59 22.56
CA ALA A 5 -31.56 -5.48 21.78
C ALA A 5 -30.11 -5.76 21.35
N GLY A 6 -29.27 -6.28 22.26
CA GLY A 6 -27.89 -6.69 21.95
C GLY A 6 -27.82 -7.79 20.89
N LYS A 7 -28.66 -8.83 21.00
CA LYS A 7 -28.74 -9.90 19.98
C LYS A 7 -29.16 -9.38 18.59
N ARG A 8 -30.11 -8.43 18.54
CA ARG A 8 -30.53 -7.79 17.29
C ARG A 8 -29.41 -6.95 16.65
N LEU A 9 -28.66 -6.19 17.44
CA LEU A 9 -27.51 -5.42 16.96
C LEU A 9 -26.41 -6.33 16.40
N ILE A 10 -26.11 -7.45 17.08
CA ILE A 10 -25.12 -8.43 16.59
C ILE A 10 -25.59 -9.04 15.27
N ALA A 11 -26.86 -9.45 15.17
CA ALA A 11 -27.43 -9.99 13.94
C ALA A 11 -27.38 -8.97 12.78
N GLN A 12 -27.70 -7.71 13.05
CA GLN A 12 -27.60 -6.63 12.06
C GLN A 12 -26.15 -6.42 11.59
N ARG A 13 -25.19 -6.35 12.52
CA ARG A 13 -23.75 -6.24 12.18
C ARG A 13 -23.29 -7.41 11.32
N PHE A 14 -23.70 -8.63 11.65
CA PHE A 14 -23.36 -9.82 10.89
C PHE A 14 -23.95 -9.80 9.48
N ASN A 15 -25.21 -9.38 9.33
CA ASN A 15 -25.86 -9.25 8.03
C ASN A 15 -25.20 -8.14 7.19
N ASN A 16 -24.91 -6.99 7.78
CA ASN A 16 -24.17 -5.91 7.12
C ASN A 16 -22.81 -6.38 6.64
N HIS A 17 -22.08 -7.13 7.47
CA HIS A 17 -20.78 -7.70 7.09
C HIS A 17 -20.88 -8.66 5.91
N LYS A 18 -21.92 -9.51 5.86
CA LYS A 18 -22.19 -10.38 4.71
C LYS A 18 -22.45 -9.58 3.44
N VAL A 19 -23.27 -8.54 3.52
CA VAL A 19 -23.58 -7.66 2.38
C VAL A 19 -22.33 -6.97 1.88
N LEU A 20 -21.53 -6.37 2.78
CA LEU A 20 -20.28 -5.70 2.43
C LEU A 20 -19.28 -6.66 1.76
N ARG A 21 -19.15 -7.90 2.25
CA ARG A 21 -18.30 -8.91 1.62
C ARG A 21 -18.76 -9.25 0.21
N ARG A 22 -20.07 -9.45 0.00
CA ARG A 22 -20.63 -9.74 -1.32
C ARG A 22 -20.36 -8.59 -2.29
N LEU A 23 -20.66 -7.36 -1.89
CA LEU A 23 -20.42 -6.17 -2.70
C LEU A 23 -18.93 -6.02 -3.05
N ASN A 24 -18.04 -6.25 -2.09
CA ASN A 24 -16.60 -6.21 -2.35
C ASN A 24 -16.17 -7.22 -3.41
N THR A 25 -16.63 -8.48 -3.32
CA THR A 25 -16.35 -9.52 -4.32
C THR A 25 -16.89 -9.15 -5.70
N GLU A 26 -18.10 -8.57 -5.74
CA GLU A 26 -18.74 -8.17 -7.00
C GLU A 26 -17.97 -7.04 -7.69
N ILE A 27 -17.57 -6.01 -6.94
CA ILE A 27 -16.76 -4.89 -7.48
C ILE A 27 -15.41 -5.41 -7.95
N LEU A 28 -14.75 -6.29 -7.19
CA LEU A 28 -13.48 -6.91 -7.61
C LEU A 28 -13.65 -7.71 -8.92
N GLY A 29 -14.78 -8.41 -9.06
CA GLY A 29 -15.14 -9.10 -10.30
C GLY A 29 -15.27 -8.13 -11.47
N HIS A 30 -16.01 -7.04 -11.29
CA HIS A 30 -16.19 -6.01 -12.32
C HIS A 30 -14.87 -5.33 -12.69
N GLN A 31 -14.04 -4.97 -11.71
CA GLN A 31 -12.71 -4.41 -11.94
C GLN A 31 -11.83 -5.34 -12.78
N ARG A 32 -11.90 -6.66 -12.53
CA ARG A 32 -11.17 -7.66 -13.32
C ARG A 32 -11.66 -7.68 -14.77
N SER A 33 -12.97 -7.72 -14.99
CA SER A 33 -13.56 -7.72 -16.33
C SER A 33 -13.26 -6.43 -17.09
N VAL A 34 -13.32 -5.26 -16.42
CA VAL A 34 -12.93 -3.97 -17.03
C VAL A 34 -11.45 -3.98 -17.42
N ARG A 35 -10.57 -4.52 -16.57
CA ARG A 35 -9.14 -4.64 -16.87
C ARG A 35 -8.90 -5.54 -18.08
N GLU A 36 -9.51 -6.73 -18.12
CA GLU A 36 -9.40 -7.65 -19.27
C GLU A 36 -9.90 -6.98 -20.56
N PHE A 37 -11.03 -6.26 -20.48
CA PHE A 37 -11.57 -5.50 -21.59
C PHE A 37 -10.62 -4.39 -22.07
N LEU A 38 -10.05 -3.59 -21.17
CA LEU A 38 -9.12 -2.51 -21.51
C LEU A 38 -7.77 -3.05 -22.01
N GLN A 39 -7.32 -4.21 -21.53
CA GLN A 39 -6.13 -4.89 -22.05
C GLN A 39 -6.33 -5.31 -23.52
N ALA A 40 -7.53 -5.80 -23.86
CA ALA A 40 -7.90 -6.13 -25.24
C ALA A 40 -8.18 -4.88 -26.11
N ASN A 41 -8.49 -3.72 -25.49
CA ASN A 41 -8.90 -2.50 -26.17
C ASN A 41 -8.10 -1.28 -25.67
N ARG A 42 -6.77 -1.33 -25.79
CA ARG A 42 -5.88 -0.28 -25.25
C ARG A 42 -6.14 1.12 -25.79
N GLN A 43 -6.65 1.23 -27.01
CA GLN A 43 -7.04 2.50 -27.64
C GLN A 43 -8.15 3.25 -26.88
N LEU A 44 -8.90 2.55 -26.01
CA LEU A 44 -9.93 3.15 -25.16
C LEU A 44 -9.37 3.73 -23.86
N ILE A 45 -8.09 3.46 -23.54
CA ILE A 45 -7.46 3.99 -22.34
C ILE A 45 -7.11 5.45 -22.61
N PRO A 46 -7.69 6.41 -21.86
CA PRO A 46 -7.41 7.82 -22.06
C PRO A 46 -5.96 8.13 -21.70
N GLU A 47 -5.33 9.00 -22.49
CA GLU A 47 -4.01 9.52 -22.18
C GLU A 47 -4.04 10.36 -20.90
N VAL A 48 -3.05 10.16 -20.03
CA VAL A 48 -2.86 10.98 -18.84
C VAL A 48 -1.80 12.02 -19.13
N SER A 49 -2.16 13.30 -19.04
CA SER A 49 -1.25 14.42 -19.27
C SER A 49 -0.06 14.39 -18.30
N GLY A 50 1.10 14.90 -18.77
CA GLY A 50 2.29 15.02 -17.93
C GLY A 50 2.05 15.86 -16.66
N GLU A 51 1.23 16.92 -16.77
CA GLU A 51 0.83 17.75 -15.63
C GLU A 51 0.05 16.95 -14.58
N SER A 52 -0.87 16.08 -15.00
CA SER A 52 -1.62 15.22 -14.08
C SER A 52 -0.70 14.23 -13.36
N LYS A 53 0.23 13.59 -14.10
CA LYS A 53 1.24 12.69 -13.51
C LYS A 53 2.10 13.43 -12.48
N GLN A 54 2.54 14.65 -12.79
CA GLN A 54 3.34 15.48 -11.89
C GLN A 54 2.58 15.83 -10.60
N LYS A 55 1.30 16.23 -10.70
CA LYS A 55 0.46 16.53 -9.53
C LYS A 55 0.32 15.31 -8.61
N VAL A 56 0.09 14.13 -9.18
CA VAL A 56 -0.01 12.88 -8.41
C VAL A 56 1.31 12.53 -7.74
N ALA A 57 2.45 12.68 -8.44
CA ALA A 57 3.78 12.44 -7.87
C ALA A 57 4.11 13.40 -6.72
N GLN A 58 3.81 14.70 -6.88
CA GLN A 58 3.98 15.70 -5.82
C GLN A 58 3.12 15.39 -4.60
N LEU A 59 1.87 14.97 -4.81
CA LEU A 59 0.98 14.59 -3.72
C LEU A 59 1.46 13.33 -3.00
N LEU A 60 1.98 12.33 -3.74
CA LEU A 60 2.62 11.16 -3.13
C LEU A 60 3.81 11.59 -2.27
N GLN A 61 4.67 12.47 -2.78
CA GLN A 61 5.83 12.95 -2.05
C GLN A 61 5.42 13.64 -0.74
N ALA A 62 4.39 14.50 -0.75
CA ALA A 62 3.86 15.13 0.45
C ALA A 62 3.38 14.10 1.50
N PHE A 63 2.64 13.07 1.08
CA PHE A 63 2.20 12.01 1.99
C PHE A 63 3.33 11.13 2.52
N VAL A 64 4.37 10.94 1.71
CA VAL A 64 5.56 10.18 2.10
C VAL A 64 6.40 10.98 3.11
N GLU A 65 6.55 12.29 2.93
CA GLU A 65 7.23 13.15 3.91
C GLU A 65 6.47 13.18 5.25
N GLU A 66 5.13 13.26 5.20
CA GLU A 66 4.29 13.16 6.41
C GLU A 66 4.49 11.81 7.13
N ALA A 67 4.49 10.71 6.38
CA ALA A 67 4.72 9.37 6.92
C ALA A 67 6.16 9.21 7.47
N ALA A 68 7.16 9.79 6.81
CA ALA A 68 8.54 9.78 7.28
C ALA A 68 8.68 10.54 8.61
N ALA A 69 8.00 11.69 8.75
CA ALA A 69 7.93 12.43 10.00
C ALA A 69 7.25 11.62 11.12
N GLU A 70 6.16 10.91 10.81
CA GLU A 70 5.49 10.00 11.76
C GLU A 70 6.42 8.86 12.22
N LEU A 71 7.14 8.23 11.29
CA LEU A 71 8.14 7.21 11.61
C LEU A 71 9.24 7.79 12.50
N ALA A 72 9.84 8.92 12.13
CA ALA A 72 10.92 9.54 12.89
C ALA A 72 10.48 9.99 14.30
N ALA A 73 9.20 10.33 14.49
CA ALA A 73 8.64 10.64 15.80
C ALA A 73 8.40 9.40 16.67
N SER A 74 8.29 8.20 16.08
CA SER A 74 8.04 6.96 16.81
C SER A 74 9.20 6.60 17.76
N PRO A 75 8.90 6.09 18.99
CA PRO A 75 9.92 5.65 19.94
C PRO A 75 10.93 4.65 19.35
N VAL A 76 10.44 3.82 18.43
CA VAL A 76 11.21 2.82 17.68
C VAL A 76 12.31 3.46 16.85
N PHE A 77 12.06 4.61 16.22
CA PHE A 77 13.07 5.27 15.39
C PHE A 77 13.96 6.20 16.22
N ARG A 78 13.51 6.64 17.39
CA ARG A 78 14.28 7.47 18.33
C ARG A 78 15.29 6.71 19.20
N GLY A 79 15.34 5.37 19.16
CA GLY A 79 16.35 4.60 19.89
C GLY A 79 15.94 4.11 21.27
N HIS A 80 14.65 4.12 21.59
CA HIS A 80 14.17 3.77 22.94
C HIS A 80 13.90 2.26 23.14
N LEU A 81 14.33 1.40 22.22
CA LEU A 81 14.06 -0.04 22.25
C LEU A 81 15.32 -0.89 22.34
N ALA A 82 15.15 -2.07 22.96
CA ALA A 82 16.18 -3.10 22.97
C ALA A 82 16.45 -3.63 21.54
N PRO A 83 17.69 -4.05 21.23
CA PRO A 83 18.05 -4.56 19.91
C PRO A 83 17.19 -5.75 19.46
N ALA A 84 16.83 -6.65 20.38
CA ALA A 84 16.07 -7.87 20.08
C ALA A 84 14.64 -7.60 19.54
N ASP A 85 14.02 -6.49 19.95
CA ASP A 85 12.68 -6.12 19.50
C ASP A 85 12.70 -5.12 18.33
N THR A 86 13.86 -4.51 18.04
CA THR A 86 13.97 -3.41 17.08
C THR A 86 13.43 -3.79 15.71
N ALA A 87 13.85 -4.92 15.16
CA ALA A 87 13.47 -5.30 13.80
C ALA A 87 11.96 -5.49 13.66
N ARG A 88 11.36 -6.21 14.61
CA ARG A 88 9.92 -6.47 14.69
C ARG A 88 9.13 -5.17 14.80
N GLU A 89 9.55 -4.27 15.68
CA GLU A 89 8.86 -3.00 15.93
C GLU A 89 9.03 -1.99 14.78
N VAL A 90 10.21 -1.93 14.14
CA VAL A 90 10.42 -1.10 12.94
C VAL A 90 9.49 -1.55 11.83
N LEU A 91 9.44 -2.86 11.56
CA LEU A 91 8.59 -3.41 10.51
C LEU A 91 7.11 -3.24 10.85
N ALA A 92 6.71 -3.43 12.10
CA ALA A 92 5.33 -3.21 12.55
C ALA A 92 4.92 -1.73 12.38
N THR A 93 5.78 -0.79 12.77
CA THR A 93 5.54 0.65 12.63
C THR A 93 5.43 1.04 11.15
N LEU A 94 6.34 0.53 10.31
CA LEU A 94 6.30 0.75 8.86
C LEU A 94 4.99 0.23 8.27
N LYS A 95 4.61 -1.02 8.58
CA LYS A 95 3.38 -1.65 8.11
C LYS A 95 2.10 -0.96 8.59
N ALA A 96 2.16 -0.28 9.73
CA ALA A 96 1.03 0.46 10.31
C ALA A 96 0.76 1.80 9.60
N LEU A 97 1.69 2.30 8.78
CA LEU A 97 1.49 3.56 8.05
C LEU A 97 0.22 3.48 7.18
N PRO A 98 -0.62 4.52 7.14
CA PRO A 98 -1.84 4.52 6.32
C PRO A 98 -1.59 4.27 4.83
N LEU A 99 -0.40 4.65 4.34
CA LEU A 99 0.10 4.35 2.99
C LEU A 99 0.15 2.84 2.69
N PHE A 100 0.48 2.04 3.70
CA PHE A 100 0.77 0.62 3.54
C PHE A 100 -0.36 -0.32 4.00
N VAL A 101 -1.42 0.23 4.60
CA VAL A 101 -2.58 -0.56 5.07
C VAL A 101 -3.12 -1.56 4.03
N PRO A 102 -3.28 -1.22 2.72
CA PRO A 102 -3.80 -2.21 1.76
C PRO A 102 -2.89 -3.43 1.55
N PHE A 103 -1.58 -3.26 1.72
CA PHE A 103 -0.56 -4.28 1.44
C PHE A 103 -0.37 -5.27 2.60
N VAL A 104 -1.01 -4.99 3.74
CA VAL A 104 -0.95 -5.83 4.95
C VAL A 104 -2.31 -6.44 5.30
N GLN A 105 -3.37 -6.06 4.60
CA GLN A 105 -4.71 -6.57 4.83
C GLN A 105 -4.84 -8.04 4.37
N THR A 106 -5.53 -8.85 5.18
CA THR A 106 -5.81 -10.26 4.86
C THR A 106 -6.89 -10.44 3.80
N GLN A 107 -7.68 -9.40 3.53
CA GLN A 107 -8.72 -9.39 2.51
C GLN A 107 -8.47 -8.24 1.54
N ALA A 108 -8.44 -8.56 0.24
CA ALA A 108 -8.39 -7.55 -0.79
C ALA A 108 -9.68 -6.72 -0.76
N LEU A 109 -9.54 -5.41 -0.52
CA LEU A 109 -10.65 -4.46 -0.64
C LEU A 109 -10.66 -3.86 -2.04
N ALA A 110 -11.84 -3.81 -2.65
CA ALA A 110 -12.02 -3.27 -3.99
C ALA A 110 -11.64 -1.79 -4.10
N ILE A 111 -11.81 -1.04 -3.01
CA ILE A 111 -11.48 0.39 -2.91
C ILE A 111 -10.70 0.60 -1.61
N PRO A 112 -9.43 1.05 -1.68
CA PRO A 112 -8.70 1.42 -0.48
C PRO A 112 -9.38 2.60 0.21
N ILE A 113 -9.69 2.45 1.50
CA ILE A 113 -10.39 3.48 2.28
C ILE A 113 -9.47 4.71 2.51
N CYS A 114 -8.16 4.47 2.67
CA CYS A 114 -7.17 5.52 2.88
C CYS A 114 -6.87 6.30 1.58
N VAL A 115 -6.94 7.63 1.64
CA VAL A 115 -6.57 8.52 0.52
C VAL A 115 -5.10 8.37 0.15
N LYS A 116 -4.19 8.29 1.14
CA LYS A 116 -2.75 8.18 0.89
C LYS A 116 -2.40 6.92 0.10
N ALA A 117 -3.00 5.79 0.47
CA ALA A 117 -2.87 4.55 -0.26
C ALA A 117 -3.43 4.61 -1.70
N ARG A 118 -4.57 5.29 -1.90
CA ARG A 118 -5.12 5.50 -3.25
C ARG A 118 -4.17 6.33 -4.12
N VAL A 119 -3.58 7.39 -3.56
CA VAL A 119 -2.59 8.21 -4.26
C VAL A 119 -1.34 7.40 -4.60
N LEU A 120 -0.85 6.55 -3.70
CA LEU A 120 0.26 5.64 -4.01
C LEU A 120 -0.08 4.70 -5.18
N LYS A 121 -1.25 4.06 -5.16
CA LYS A 121 -1.67 3.19 -6.27
C LYS A 121 -1.80 3.97 -7.59
N MET A 122 -2.33 5.20 -7.55
CA MET A 122 -2.42 6.07 -8.73
C MET A 122 -1.05 6.51 -9.25
N ALA A 123 -0.13 6.88 -8.36
CA ALA A 123 1.24 7.25 -8.73
C ALA A 123 1.94 6.07 -9.40
N ALA A 124 1.80 4.87 -8.84
CA ALA A 124 2.37 3.66 -9.43
C ALA A 124 1.75 3.30 -10.79
N LEU A 125 0.45 3.56 -11.00
CA LEU A 125 -0.20 3.42 -12.30
C LEU A 125 0.32 4.40 -13.35
N HIS A 126 0.79 5.58 -12.94
CA HIS A 126 1.34 6.59 -13.85
C HIS A 126 2.82 6.38 -14.15
N ASP A 127 3.59 6.00 -13.13
CA ASP A 127 5.04 5.76 -13.18
C ASP A 127 5.45 4.93 -11.95
N LEU A 128 5.49 3.60 -12.12
CA LEU A 128 5.87 2.67 -11.06
C LEU A 128 7.33 2.89 -10.59
N PRO A 129 8.33 3.03 -11.48
CA PRO A 129 9.70 3.32 -11.05
C PRO A 129 9.82 4.56 -10.17
N LEU A 130 9.17 5.67 -10.55
CA LEU A 130 9.19 6.90 -9.77
C LEU A 130 8.52 6.73 -8.41
N ALA A 131 7.34 6.09 -8.36
CA ALA A 131 6.61 5.85 -7.12
C ALA A 131 7.44 5.01 -6.14
N MET A 132 8.08 3.94 -6.63
CA MET A 132 8.94 3.09 -5.81
C MET A 132 10.17 3.84 -5.31
N ARG A 133 10.80 4.67 -6.15
CA ARG A 133 11.94 5.51 -5.75
C ARG A 133 11.56 6.46 -4.60
N ILE A 134 10.41 7.14 -4.70
CA ILE A 134 9.94 8.04 -3.64
C ILE A 134 9.75 7.30 -2.31
N LEU A 135 9.15 6.11 -2.33
CA LEU A 135 8.99 5.28 -1.13
C LEU A 135 10.33 4.81 -0.56
N ASP A 136 11.26 4.40 -1.43
CA ASP A 136 12.54 3.86 -1.04
C ASP A 136 13.41 4.92 -0.36
N GLU A 137 13.56 6.09 -0.98
CA GLU A 137 14.40 7.19 -0.50
C GLU A 137 13.96 7.74 0.87
N ARG A 138 12.68 7.60 1.22
CA ARG A 138 12.10 8.25 2.41
C ARG A 138 11.57 7.31 3.47
N LEU A 139 11.03 6.15 3.13
CA LEU A 139 10.44 5.24 4.11
C LEU A 139 11.30 3.99 4.29
N PHE A 140 11.64 3.31 3.20
CA PHE A 140 12.41 2.06 3.29
C PHE A 140 13.85 2.33 3.70
N ALA A 141 14.49 3.40 3.19
CA ALA A 141 15.80 3.84 3.64
C ALA A 141 15.82 4.16 5.15
N LEU A 142 14.79 4.84 5.68
CA LEU A 142 14.68 5.10 7.11
C LEU A 142 14.56 3.81 7.93
N ALA A 143 13.74 2.85 7.48
CA ALA A 143 13.60 1.56 8.15
C ALA A 143 14.92 0.76 8.15
N ARG A 144 15.61 0.70 7.01
CA ARG A 144 16.93 0.05 6.88
C ARG A 144 17.96 0.71 7.79
N ALA A 145 18.03 2.04 7.79
CA ALA A 145 18.98 2.77 8.63
C ALA A 145 18.71 2.54 10.13
N ALA A 146 17.44 2.53 10.55
CA ALA A 146 17.06 2.25 11.92
C ALA A 146 17.44 0.83 12.38
N MET A 147 17.32 -0.17 11.49
CA MET A 147 17.76 -1.54 11.78
C MET A 147 19.30 -1.64 11.83
N ALA A 148 19.99 -1.05 10.86
CA ALA A 148 21.45 -1.07 10.79
C ALA A 148 22.10 -0.39 12.00
N ALA A 149 21.58 0.77 12.42
CA ALA A 149 22.07 1.52 13.57
C ALA A 149 21.96 0.75 14.90
N ARG A 150 21.12 -0.29 14.97
CA ARG A 150 20.93 -1.13 16.16
C ARG A 150 21.54 -2.51 16.05
N GLY A 151 22.34 -2.75 15.01
CA GLY A 151 23.03 -4.02 14.81
C GLY A 151 22.08 -5.19 14.50
N CYS A 152 20.90 -4.91 13.92
CA CYS A 152 20.01 -5.97 13.45
C CYS A 152 20.71 -6.81 12.35
N GLY A 153 20.54 -8.12 12.42
CA GLY A 153 21.26 -9.05 11.56
C GLY A 153 20.72 -9.10 10.12
N PRO A 154 21.38 -9.87 9.22
CA PRO A 154 20.94 -10.00 7.83
C PRO A 154 19.51 -10.52 7.68
N ARG A 155 19.07 -11.40 8.60
CA ARG A 155 17.69 -11.93 8.62
C ARG A 155 16.65 -10.86 8.89
N ASP A 156 16.96 -9.91 9.76
CA ASP A 156 16.07 -8.79 10.08
C ASP A 156 15.97 -7.82 8.90
N GLN A 157 17.10 -7.52 8.27
CA GLN A 157 17.13 -6.69 7.05
C GLN A 157 16.33 -7.34 5.91
N ALA A 158 16.45 -8.66 5.74
CA ALA A 158 15.67 -9.41 4.74
C ALA A 158 14.14 -9.28 4.95
N SER A 159 13.67 -9.08 6.18
CA SER A 159 12.24 -8.89 6.45
C SER A 159 11.69 -7.56 5.93
N VAL A 160 12.54 -6.51 5.86
CA VAL A 160 12.20 -5.24 5.20
C VAL A 160 12.14 -5.45 3.71
N GLU A 161 13.14 -6.10 3.12
CA GLU A 161 13.17 -6.37 1.68
C GLU A 161 11.99 -7.24 1.21
N GLU A 162 11.60 -8.23 2.01
CA GLU A 162 10.41 -9.04 1.74
C GLU A 162 9.13 -8.17 1.70
N PHE A 163 9.03 -7.21 2.61
CA PHE A 163 7.91 -6.28 2.62
C PHE A 163 7.95 -5.31 1.43
N VAL A 164 9.12 -4.77 1.08
CA VAL A 164 9.32 -3.93 -0.12
C VAL A 164 8.90 -4.71 -1.37
N ALA A 165 9.35 -5.95 -1.50
CA ALA A 165 8.99 -6.83 -2.62
C ALA A 165 7.48 -7.11 -2.67
N THR A 166 6.83 -7.21 -1.50
CA THR A 166 5.36 -7.37 -1.42
C THR A 166 4.64 -6.13 -1.94
N VAL A 167 5.04 -4.94 -1.50
CA VAL A 167 4.48 -3.66 -1.97
C VAL A 167 4.68 -3.52 -3.47
N GLN A 168 5.90 -3.76 -3.96
CA GLN A 168 6.22 -3.66 -5.38
C GLN A 168 5.38 -4.63 -6.22
N ARG A 169 5.25 -5.89 -5.80
CA ARG A 169 4.45 -6.90 -6.50
C ARG A 169 2.97 -6.53 -6.59
N GLU A 170 2.40 -5.99 -5.50
CA GLU A 170 1.01 -5.56 -5.52
C GLU A 170 0.82 -4.33 -6.40
N LEU A 171 1.73 -3.35 -6.35
CA LEU A 171 1.67 -2.17 -7.21
C LEU A 171 1.80 -2.56 -8.69
N SER A 172 2.75 -3.43 -9.03
CA SER A 172 2.97 -3.89 -10.40
C SER A 172 1.83 -4.76 -10.94
N SER A 173 1.11 -5.50 -10.08
CA SER A 173 -0.04 -6.32 -10.53
C SER A 173 -1.17 -5.52 -11.21
N ASN A 174 -1.18 -4.20 -11.03
CA ASN A 174 -2.14 -3.29 -11.64
C ASN A 174 -1.54 -2.48 -12.80
N VAL A 175 -0.22 -2.51 -12.99
CA VAL A 175 0.47 -1.84 -14.08
C VAL A 175 0.57 -2.84 -15.23
N ALA A 176 -0.13 -2.56 -16.33
CA ALA A 176 -0.09 -3.39 -17.53
C ALA A 176 1.21 -3.15 -18.31
N GLU A 177 2.34 -3.60 -17.78
CA GLU A 177 3.59 -3.60 -18.52
C GLU A 177 3.90 -5.01 -19.03
N ASP A 178 3.62 -5.23 -20.31
CA ASP A 178 4.48 -6.08 -21.12
C ASP A 178 5.39 -5.15 -21.90
N SER A 179 6.67 -5.22 -21.54
CA SER A 179 7.81 -4.79 -22.31
C SER A 179 7.78 -5.43 -23.70
N SER A 180 7.05 -4.85 -24.65
CA SER A 180 7.41 -5.00 -26.06
C SER A 180 8.55 -4.02 -26.33
N PRO A 181 9.75 -4.49 -26.68
CA PRO A 181 10.79 -3.59 -27.17
C PRO A 181 10.23 -2.91 -28.42
N ALA A 182 10.57 -1.63 -28.55
CA ALA A 182 10.25 -0.80 -29.71
C ALA A 182 10.35 -1.62 -31.01
N GLY A 183 9.23 -1.70 -31.73
CA GLY A 183 9.25 -2.11 -33.12
C GLY A 183 10.10 -1.10 -33.90
N ILE A 184 11.28 -1.56 -34.31
CA ILE A 184 11.92 -1.16 -35.56
C ILE A 184 11.63 -2.29 -36.54
#